data_AF-A0A919VU09-F1
#
_entry.id   AF-A0A919VU09-F1
#
_cell.length_a   1.000
_cell.length_b   1.000
_cell.length_c   1.000
_cell.angle_alpha   90.00
_cell.angle_beta   90.00
_cell.angle_gamma   90.00
#
_symmetry.space_group_name_H-M   'P 1'
#
loop_
_entity.id
_entity.type
_entity.pdbx_description
1 polymer ?
#
loop_
_entity_poly.entity_id
_entity_poly.type
_entity_poly.pdbx_seq_one_letter_code
_entity_poly.pdbx_strand_id
1 'polypeptide(L)' 'MVLQMLREELGDTTFFAVLRACTQTYRHRTATTADFTATASRVSGRNLDGFFRTWLYSPARPPVA' A
#
# COMPACT_ATOMS: atom_id res chain seq x y z
N MET A 1 -4.24 5.41 9.22
CA MET A 1 -4.15 4.06 9.82
C MET A 1 -3.66 3.03 8.81
N VAL A 2 -4.33 2.79 7.67
CA VAL A 2 -3.88 1.79 6.67
C VAL A 2 -2.47 2.06 6.10
N LEU A 3 -2.14 3.33 5.80
CA LEU A 3 -0.80 3.69 5.32
C LEU A 3 0.30 3.49 6.37
N GLN A 4 -0.02 3.65 7.66
CA GLN A 4 0.93 3.41 8.75
C GLN A 4 1.18 1.92 8.92
N MET A 5 0.12 1.09 8.90
CA MET A 5 0.23 -0.37 8.90
C MET A 5 1.03 -0.88 7.69
N LEU A 6 0.83 -0.26 6.52
CA LEU A 6 1.61 -0.59 5.33
C LEU A 6 3.09 -0.26 5.50
N ARG A 7 3.40 0.88 6.14
CA ARG A 7 4.78 1.25 6.47
C ARG A 7 5.41 0.25 7.44
N GLU A 8 4.66 -0.21 8.44
CA GLU A 8 5.12 -1.23 9.39
C GLU A 8 5.36 -2.59 8.70
N GLU A 9 4.49 -2.98 7.77
CA GLU A 9 4.60 -4.25 7.02
C GLU A 9 5.75 -4.26 5.99
N LEU A 10 5.99 -3.13 5.32
CA LEU A 10 7.00 -2.99 4.26
C LEU A 10 8.35 -2.46 4.75
N GLY A 11 8.38 -1.82 5.91
CA GLY A 11 9.47 -0.98 6.39
C GLY A 11 9.55 0.36 5.67
N ASP A 12 10.18 1.35 6.31
CA ASP A 12 10.29 2.72 5.79
C ASP A 12 10.92 2.78 4.41
N THR A 13 12.02 2.07 4.17
CA THR A 13 12.76 2.13 2.89
C THR A 13 11.90 1.71 1.71
N THR A 14 11.22 0.56 1.83
CA THR A 14 10.33 0.04 0.79
C THR A 14 9.11 0.94 0.63
N PHE A 15 8.53 1.42 1.75
CA PHE A 15 7.39 2.33 1.73
C PHE A 15 7.68 3.63 0.97
N PHE A 16 8.82 4.28 1.23
CA PHE A 16 9.22 5.48 0.50
C PHE A 16 9.56 5.19 -0.96
N ALA A 17 10.12 4.02 -1.28
CA ALA A 17 10.32 3.58 -2.66
C ALA A 17 8.97 3.43 -3.41
N VAL A 18 7.96 2.84 -2.77
CA VAL A 18 6.59 2.73 -3.31
C VAL A 18 6.00 4.11 -3.58
N LEU A 19 6.08 5.05 -2.61
CA LEU A 19 5.58 6.42 -2.78
C LEU A 19 6.28 7.15 -3.92
N ARG A 20 7.60 7.01 -4.04
CA ARG A 20 8.37 7.62 -5.14
C ARG A 20 7.98 7.00 -6.49
N ALA A 21 7.82 5.68 -6.56
CA ALA A 21 7.40 5.00 -7.79
C ALA A 21 5.97 5.40 -8.19
N CYS A 22 5.04 5.47 -7.23
CA CYS A 22 3.67 5.89 -7.45
C CYS A 22 3.61 7.35 -7.92
N THR A 23 4.30 8.27 -7.25
CA THR A 23 4.32 9.69 -7.64
C THR A 23 4.98 9.92 -8.99
N GLN A 24 6.00 9.15 -9.37
CA GLN A 24 6.58 9.21 -10.72
C GLN A 24 5.63 8.67 -11.79
N THR A 25 4.95 7.55 -11.51
CA THR A 25 4.07 6.87 -12.47
C THR A 25 2.76 7.63 -12.70
N TYR A 26 2.21 8.24 -11.64
CA TYR A 26 0.92 8.94 -11.67
C TYR A 26 1.06 10.46 -11.53
N ARG A 27 2.23 11.03 -11.85
CA ARG A 27 2.54 12.47 -11.68
C ARG A 27 1.53 13.44 -12.33
N HIS A 28 0.73 12.95 -13.28
CA HIS A 28 -0.29 13.71 -14.00
C HIS A 28 -1.63 12.97 -14.09
N ARG A 29 -1.87 11.98 -13.22
CA ARG A 29 -3.09 11.17 -13.20
C ARG A 29 -3.51 10.87 -11.75
N THR A 30 -4.81 10.70 -11.54
CA THR A 30 -5.31 10.24 -10.25
C THR A 30 -4.94 8.77 -10.09
N ALA A 31 -4.09 8.45 -9.11
CA ALA A 31 -3.84 7.06 -8.73
C ALA A 31 -5.03 6.52 -7.95
N THR A 32 -5.60 5.40 -8.39
CA THR A 32 -6.61 4.69 -7.61
C THR A 32 -5.94 3.84 -6.53
N THR A 33 -6.73 3.35 -5.56
CA THR A 33 -6.17 2.44 -4.56
C THR A 33 -5.65 1.15 -5.18
N ALA A 34 -6.29 0.65 -6.25
CA ALA A 34 -5.81 -0.51 -7.00
C ALA A 34 -4.45 -0.24 -7.67
N ASP A 35 -4.28 0.94 -8.27
CA ASP A 35 -3.01 1.38 -8.86
C ASP A 35 -1.88 1.45 -7.83
N PHE A 36 -2.20 1.95 -6.63
CA PHE A 36 -1.27 2.00 -5.52
C PHE A 36 -0.89 0.59 -5.04
N THR A 37 -1.86 -0.32 -4.87
CA THR A 37 -1.62 -1.71 -4.48
C THR A 37 -0.78 -2.46 -5.51
N ALA A 38 -1.03 -2.26 -6.80
CA ALA A 38 -0.24 -2.86 -7.87
C ALA A 38 1.21 -2.34 -7.88
N THR A 39 1.39 -1.03 -7.72
CA THR A 39 2.71 -0.40 -7.63
C THR A 39 3.46 -0.88 -6.40
N ALA A 40 2.77 -0.94 -5.25
CA ALA A 40 3.33 -1.40 -4.00
C ALA A 40 3.76 -2.87 -4.08
N SER A 41 2.94 -3.74 -4.67
CA SER A 41 3.26 -5.16 -4.83
C SER A 41 4.46 -5.37 -5.74
N ARG A 42 4.55 -4.60 -6.83
CA ARG A 42 5.68 -4.64 -7.76
C ARG A 42 6.98 -4.14 -7.13
N VAL A 43 6.95 -3.07 -6.35
CA VAL A 43 8.15 -2.50 -5.72
C VAL A 43 8.61 -3.32 -4.52
N SER A 44 7.68 -3.85 -3.73
CA SER A 44 8.00 -4.70 -2.56
C SER A 44 8.30 -6.15 -2.91
N GLY A 45 7.97 -6.60 -4.12
CA GLY A 45 8.05 -8.01 -4.51
C GLY A 45 7.08 -8.93 -3.75
N ARG A 46 6.13 -8.35 -3.00
CA ARG A 46 5.15 -9.06 -2.18
C ARG A 46 3.75 -8.84 -2.74
N ASN A 47 2.88 -9.84 -2.65
CA ASN A 47 1.47 -9.65 -2.98
C ASN A 47 0.78 -8.93 -1.81
N LEU A 48 0.42 -7.66 -2.01
CA LEU A 48 -0.23 -6.84 -0.99
C LEU A 48 -1.75 -6.78 -1.16
N ASP A 49 -2.33 -7.40 -2.18
CA ASP A 49 -3.79 -7.45 -2.38
C ASP A 49 -4.51 -8.00 -1.15
N GLY A 50 -3.96 -9.05 -0.52
CA GLY A 50 -4.52 -9.60 0.72
C GLY A 50 -4.50 -8.61 1.89
N PHE A 51 -3.42 -7.83 2.02
CA PHE A 51 -3.27 -6.80 3.05
C PHE A 51 -4.29 -5.68 2.85
N PHE A 52 -4.36 -5.12 1.64
CA PHE A 52 -5.31 -4.05 1.34
C PHE A 52 -6.76 -4.54 1.40
N ARG A 53 -7.04 -5.78 0.99
CA ARG A 53 -8.39 -6.37 1.17
C ARG A 53 -8.78 -6.45 2.64
N THR A 54 -7.84 -6.81 3.50
CA THR A 54 -8.06 -6.94 4.95
C THR A 54 -8.20 -5.60 5.65
N TRP A 55 -7.41 -4.60 5.25
CA TRP A 55 -7.35 -3.31 5.97
C TRP A 55 -8.19 -2.19 5.36
N LEU A 56 -8.45 -2.25 4.05
CA LEU A 56 -9.16 -1.21 3.30
C LEU A 56 -10.63 -1.56 3.03
N TYR A 57 -10.93 -2.85 2.87
CA TYR A 57 -12.28 -3.34 2.55
C TYR A 57 -12.97 -4.08 3.70
N SER A 58 -12.27 -4.34 4.82
CA SER A 58 -12.90 -4.90 5.99
C SER A 58 -13.55 -3.78 6.82
N PRO A 59 -14.86 -3.83 7.09
CA PRO A 59 -15.56 -2.83 7.91
C PRO A 59 -15.19 -2.91 9.40
N ALA A 60 -14.51 -3.98 9.82
CA ALA A 60 -14.09 -4.18 11.19
C ALA A 60 -12.56 -4.02 11.30
N ARG A 61 -12.14 -3.00 12.05
CA ARG A 61 -10.79 -2.87 12.60
C ARG A 61 -10.42 -4.23 13.21
N PRO A 62 -9.36 -4.92 12.77
CA PRO A 62 -8.97 -6.16 13.43
C PRO A 62 -8.72 -5.86 14.91
N PRO A 63 -9.18 -6.70 15.84
CA PRO A 63 -8.93 -6.48 17.25
C PRO A 63 -7.43 -6.44 17.47
N VAL A 64 -6.96 -5.37 18.10
CA VAL A 64 -5.61 -5.33 18.67
C VAL A 64 -5.62 -6.34 19.82
N ALA A 65 -4.81 -7.39 19.72
CA ALA A 65 -4.57 -8.33 20.81
C ALA A 65 -3.49 -7.74 21.73
#